data_AF-A0A9D8DQW4-F1
#
_entry.id   AF-A0A9D8DQW4-F1
#
_cell.length_a   1.000
_cell.length_b   1.000
_cell.length_c   1.000
_cell.angle_alpha   90.00
_cell.angle_beta   90.00
_cell.angle_gamma   90.00
#
_symmetry.space_group_name_H-M   'P 1'
#
loop_
_entity.id
_entity.type
_entity.pdbx_description
1 polymer ?
#
loop_
_entity_poly.entity_id
_entity_poly.type
_entity_poly.pdbx_seq_one_letter_code
_entity_poly.pdbx_strand_id
1 'polypeptide(L)'
;MGSHTACLHQPYADDSAASGRSYLDRGQVAHRVTEAARRGRQSGFHVIGDGGHDIVMGGFSDAAQQVGDDAIIRSRPRLEHVPMPDDEQIAAMARPGIIASVQPGFDAEWGGPSGTYAVRLGAAQPDQSPGRALSQCWRTVRRGNVIHDSGALG
;
A
#
# COMPACT_ATOMS: atom_id res chain seq x y z
N MET A 1 8.55 0.84 10.12
CA MET A 1 9.99 0.96 9.81
C MET A 1 10.86 1.07 11.05
N GLY A 2 10.61 2.02 11.97
CA GLY A 2 11.53 2.28 13.10
C GLY A 2 11.94 1.06 13.96
N SER A 3 11.03 0.09 14.14
CA SER A 3 11.22 -1.12 14.95
C SER A 3 11.70 -2.36 14.18
N HIS A 4 12.13 -2.23 12.92
CA HIS A 4 12.55 -3.36 12.07
C HIS A 4 11.49 -4.45 11.86
N THR A 5 10.20 -4.12 11.98
CA THR A 5 9.10 -5.09 11.85
C THR A 5 8.36 -5.02 10.52
N ALA A 6 8.55 -3.97 9.72
CA ALA A 6 7.95 -3.91 8.38
C ALA A 6 8.52 -5.04 7.54
N CYS A 7 7.65 -5.81 6.88
CA CYS A 7 8.02 -6.96 6.06
C CYS A 7 8.61 -6.50 4.73
N LEU A 8 9.90 -6.75 4.52
CA LEU A 8 10.66 -6.29 3.35
C LEU A 8 11.07 -7.45 2.44
N HIS A 9 11.27 -7.16 1.15
CA HIS A 9 11.87 -8.12 0.23
C HIS A 9 13.34 -8.41 0.54
N GLN A 10 14.08 -7.38 0.92
CA GLN A 10 15.49 -7.45 1.26
C GLN A 10 15.70 -7.17 2.75
N PRO A 11 16.78 -7.68 3.35
CA PRO A 11 17.12 -7.32 4.73
C PRO A 11 17.26 -5.80 4.92
N TYR A 12 17.06 -5.33 6.15
CA TYR A 12 17.32 -3.95 6.52
C TYR A 12 18.78 -3.59 6.26
N ALA A 13 19.03 -2.37 5.76
CA ALA A 13 20.38 -1.94 5.40
C ALA A 13 21.34 -1.87 6.60
N ASP A 14 20.80 -1.64 7.79
CA ASP A 14 21.54 -1.58 9.06
C ASP A 14 21.42 -2.87 9.90
N ASP A 15 20.65 -3.86 9.44
CA ASP A 15 20.54 -5.18 10.06
C ASP A 15 20.30 -6.24 8.98
N SER A 16 21.39 -6.84 8.49
CA SER A 16 21.35 -7.86 7.44
C SER A 16 20.70 -9.18 7.88
N ALA A 17 20.42 -9.38 9.16
CA ALA A 17 19.78 -10.58 9.68
C ALA A 17 18.25 -10.48 9.71
N ALA A 18 17.68 -9.29 9.50
CA ALA A 18 16.25 -9.05 9.62
C ALA A 18 15.66 -8.49 8.32
N SER A 19 14.51 -9.04 7.90
CA SER A 19 13.64 -8.46 6.84
C SER A 19 12.24 -8.15 7.38
N GLY A 20 12.12 -8.02 8.70
CA GLY A 20 10.85 -7.83 9.40
C GLY A 20 9.98 -9.08 9.42
N ARG A 21 8.65 -8.90 9.47
CA ARG A 21 7.70 -10.02 9.57
C ARG A 21 6.35 -9.67 8.97
N SER A 22 5.68 -10.65 8.40
CA SER A 22 4.25 -10.56 8.15
C SER A 22 3.46 -11.14 9.32
N TYR A 23 2.35 -10.49 9.66
CA TYR A 23 1.38 -10.99 10.64
C TYR A 23 0.25 -11.80 10.00
N LEU A 24 0.05 -11.63 8.69
CA LEU A 24 -0.92 -12.37 7.91
C LEU A 24 -0.24 -12.98 6.70
N ASP A 25 -0.53 -14.24 6.39
CA ASP A 25 -0.16 -14.81 5.09
C ASP A 25 -1.17 -14.40 4.00
N ARG A 26 -0.82 -14.68 2.75
CA ARG A 26 -1.64 -14.38 1.56
C ARG A 26 -3.05 -14.99 1.64
N GLY A 27 -3.17 -16.23 2.14
CA GLY A 27 -4.45 -16.92 2.27
C GLY A 27 -5.34 -16.30 3.35
N GLN A 28 -4.75 -15.86 4.46
CA GLN A 28 -5.45 -15.14 5.51
C GLN A 28 -5.93 -13.77 5.04
N VAL A 29 -5.13 -13.06 4.24
CA VAL A 29 -5.57 -11.82 3.58
C VAL A 29 -6.76 -12.12 2.66
N ALA A 30 -6.63 -13.09 1.75
CA ALA A 30 -7.67 -13.46 0.81
C ALA A 30 -8.98 -13.81 1.51
N HIS A 31 -8.92 -14.63 2.56
CA HIS A 31 -10.07 -14.97 3.39
C HIS A 31 -10.76 -13.72 3.95
N ARG A 32 -10.00 -12.80 4.57
CA ARG A 32 -10.54 -11.56 5.15
C ARG A 32 -11.19 -10.67 4.10
N VAL A 33 -10.57 -10.53 2.93
CA VAL A 33 -11.09 -9.72 1.81
C VAL A 33 -12.38 -10.33 1.26
N THR A 34 -12.39 -11.62 0.95
CA THR A 34 -13.59 -12.36 0.50
C THR A 34 -14.74 -12.19 1.48
N GLU A 35 -14.48 -12.38 2.76
CA GLU A 35 -15.49 -12.30 3.81
C GLU A 35 -16.02 -10.86 4.02
N ALA A 36 -15.18 -9.84 3.86
CA ALA A 36 -15.59 -8.45 3.87
C ALA A 36 -16.47 -8.12 2.65
N ALA A 37 -16.03 -8.51 1.45
CA ALA A 37 -16.72 -8.26 0.19
C ALA A 37 -18.11 -8.92 0.14
N ARG A 38 -18.24 -10.18 0.58
CA ARG A 38 -19.54 -10.90 0.68
C ARG A 38 -20.54 -10.17 1.57
N ARG A 39 -20.06 -9.43 2.56
CA ARG A 39 -20.88 -8.67 3.52
C ARG A 39 -21.03 -7.19 3.13
N GLY A 40 -20.49 -6.77 2.00
CA GLY A 40 -20.46 -5.35 1.60
C GLY A 40 -19.71 -4.45 2.58
N ARG A 41 -18.72 -4.99 3.31
CA ARG A 41 -17.92 -4.26 4.31
C ARG A 41 -16.53 -3.97 3.76
N GLN A 42 -15.97 -2.83 4.16
CA GLN A 42 -14.61 -2.44 3.80
C GLN A 42 -13.57 -3.30 4.53
N SER A 43 -12.64 -3.89 3.78
CA SER A 43 -11.40 -4.45 4.33
C SER A 43 -10.34 -3.36 4.46
N GLY A 44 -9.47 -3.50 5.47
CA GLY A 44 -8.40 -2.57 5.76
C GLY A 44 -7.15 -3.31 6.22
N PHE A 45 -5.99 -2.96 5.66
CA PHE A 45 -4.70 -3.53 6.06
C PHE A 45 -3.68 -2.44 6.35
N HIS A 46 -2.91 -2.65 7.40
CA HIS A 46 -1.74 -1.83 7.71
C HIS A 46 -0.53 -2.40 6.96
N VAL A 47 0.07 -1.62 6.05
CA VAL A 47 1.14 -2.09 5.17
C VAL A 47 2.24 -1.03 5.08
N ILE A 48 3.43 -1.38 5.55
CA ILE A 48 4.60 -0.47 5.53
C ILE A 48 5.70 -0.96 4.60
N GLY A 49 6.03 -2.25 4.61
CA GLY A 49 7.11 -2.82 3.81
C GLY A 49 6.61 -3.37 2.48
N ASP A 50 7.48 -3.38 1.47
CA ASP A 50 7.22 -3.86 0.11
C ASP A 50 6.82 -5.33 0.08
N GLY A 51 7.52 -6.20 0.82
CA GLY A 51 7.13 -7.62 0.93
C GLY A 51 5.77 -7.84 1.59
N GLY A 52 5.40 -6.97 2.54
CA GLY A 52 4.05 -6.98 3.11
C GLY A 52 2.98 -6.54 2.12
N HIS A 53 3.33 -5.63 1.20
CA HIS A 53 2.44 -5.15 0.16
C HIS A 53 2.11 -6.24 -0.84
N ASP A 54 3.12 -6.99 -1.30
CA ASP A 54 2.96 -8.12 -2.22
C ASP A 54 2.04 -9.21 -1.64
N ILE A 55 2.18 -9.52 -0.36
CA ILE A 55 1.29 -10.46 0.34
C ILE A 55 -0.15 -9.98 0.28
N VAL A 56 -0.38 -8.69 0.52
CA VAL A 56 -1.73 -8.11 0.53
C VAL A 56 -2.32 -8.09 -0.87
N MET A 57 -1.56 -7.65 -1.87
CA MET A 57 -2.02 -7.62 -3.27
C MET A 57 -2.29 -9.01 -3.84
N GLY A 58 -1.45 -10.00 -3.49
CA GLY A 58 -1.71 -11.41 -3.80
C GLY A 58 -3.03 -11.90 -3.16
N GLY A 59 -3.30 -11.50 -1.91
CA GLY A 59 -4.56 -11.84 -1.23
C GLY A 59 -5.80 -11.19 -1.87
N PHE A 60 -5.68 -9.94 -2.36
CA PHE A 60 -6.75 -9.29 -3.13
C PHE A 60 -7.01 -10.02 -4.45
N SER A 61 -5.96 -10.43 -5.17
CA SER A 61 -6.08 -11.23 -6.39
C SER A 61 -6.81 -12.55 -6.12
N ASP A 62 -6.45 -13.27 -5.06
CA ASP A 62 -7.08 -14.56 -4.71
C ASP A 62 -8.53 -14.38 -4.24
N ALA A 63 -8.85 -13.28 -3.57
CA ALA A 63 -10.22 -12.96 -3.19
C ALA A 63 -11.07 -12.61 -4.42
N ALA A 64 -10.54 -11.85 -5.38
CA ALA A 64 -11.22 -11.53 -6.62
C ALA A 64 -11.61 -12.80 -7.41
N GLN A 65 -10.76 -13.82 -7.42
CA GLN A 65 -11.10 -15.12 -8.01
C GLN A 65 -12.30 -15.82 -7.34
N GLN A 66 -12.61 -15.50 -6.08
CA GLN A 66 -13.69 -16.12 -5.31
C GLN A 66 -15.00 -15.34 -5.34
N VAL A 67 -14.94 -14.00 -5.36
CA VAL A 67 -16.13 -13.13 -5.25
C VAL A 67 -16.35 -12.19 -6.43
N GLY A 68 -15.40 -12.16 -7.37
CA GLY A 68 -15.39 -11.24 -8.52
C GLY A 68 -14.91 -9.84 -8.17
N ASP A 69 -14.29 -9.17 -9.13
CA ASP A 69 -13.75 -7.80 -8.99
C ASP A 69 -14.81 -6.80 -8.53
N ASP A 70 -16.03 -6.89 -9.06
CA ASP A 70 -17.14 -6.02 -8.71
C ASP A 70 -17.47 -6.04 -7.20
N ALA A 71 -17.36 -7.21 -6.55
CA ALA A 71 -17.59 -7.32 -5.12
C ALA A 71 -16.46 -6.66 -4.32
N ILE A 72 -15.22 -6.78 -4.79
CA ILE A 72 -14.06 -6.10 -4.21
C ILE A 72 -14.22 -4.59 -4.33
N ILE A 73 -14.49 -4.08 -5.53
CA ILE A 73 -14.65 -2.64 -5.80
C ILE A 73 -15.76 -2.03 -4.93
N ARG A 74 -16.93 -2.68 -4.86
CA ARG A 74 -18.04 -2.22 -4.00
C ARG A 74 -17.69 -2.19 -2.52
N SER A 75 -16.79 -3.06 -2.07
CA SER A 75 -16.34 -3.08 -0.67
C SER A 75 -15.43 -1.89 -0.33
N ARG A 76 -14.87 -1.21 -1.34
CA ARG A 76 -14.01 -0.01 -1.22
C ARG A 76 -12.81 -0.24 -0.31
N PRO A 77 -11.97 -1.27 -0.55
CA PRO A 77 -10.87 -1.65 0.34
C PRO A 77 -9.88 -0.50 0.55
N ARG A 78 -9.13 -0.55 1.66
CA ARG A 78 -8.10 0.45 1.96
C ARG A 78 -6.81 -0.16 2.49
N LEU A 79 -5.69 0.49 2.21
CA LEU A 79 -4.38 0.21 2.79
C LEU A 79 -3.90 1.45 3.57
N GLU A 80 -3.39 1.23 4.77
CA GLU A 80 -2.82 2.26 5.62
C GLU A 80 -1.29 2.31 5.47
N HIS A 81 -0.74 3.52 5.51
CA HIS A 81 0.66 3.87 5.33
C HIS A 81 1.14 3.84 3.89
N VAL A 82 1.32 2.65 3.32
CA VAL A 82 1.82 2.44 1.94
C VAL A 82 2.94 3.44 1.59
N PRO A 83 4.04 3.50 2.36
CA PRO A 83 5.01 4.57 2.23
C PRO A 83 5.93 4.41 1.02
N MET A 84 5.97 3.24 0.38
CA MET A 84 6.93 2.94 -0.70
C MET A 84 6.33 2.01 -1.76
N PRO A 85 5.19 2.35 -2.37
CA PRO A 85 4.66 1.52 -3.44
C PRO A 85 5.49 1.73 -4.71
N ASP A 86 5.85 0.65 -5.39
CA ASP A 86 6.39 0.73 -6.75
C ASP A 86 5.26 0.91 -7.80
N ASP A 87 5.63 1.16 -9.06
CA ASP A 87 4.67 1.40 -10.13
C ASP A 87 3.74 0.20 -10.39
N GLU A 88 4.25 -1.03 -10.23
CA GLU A 88 3.46 -2.25 -10.40
C GLU A 88 2.42 -2.37 -9.29
N GLN A 89 2.83 -2.11 -8.06
CA GLN A 89 1.98 -2.09 -6.88
C GLN A 89 0.90 -1.00 -6.96
N ILE A 90 1.25 0.22 -7.42
CA ILE A 90 0.27 1.30 -7.67
C ILE A 90 -0.76 0.84 -8.71
N ALA A 91 -0.31 0.26 -9.83
CA ALA A 91 -1.19 -0.23 -10.89
C ALA A 91 -2.10 -1.38 -10.39
N ALA A 92 -1.56 -2.28 -9.57
CA ALA A 92 -2.31 -3.36 -8.97
C ALA A 92 -3.38 -2.86 -7.98
N MET A 93 -3.13 -1.78 -7.24
CA MET A 93 -4.11 -1.14 -6.36
C MET A 93 -5.22 -0.42 -7.13
N ALA A 94 -4.89 0.18 -8.28
CA ALA A 94 -5.82 0.97 -9.08
C ALA A 94 -6.98 0.12 -9.63
N ARG A 95 -6.71 -1.12 -10.08
CA ARG A 95 -7.72 -2.03 -10.66
C ARG A 95 -8.93 -2.29 -9.75
N PRO A 96 -8.76 -2.75 -8.49
CA PRO A 96 -9.85 -2.92 -7.54
C PRO A 96 -10.31 -1.63 -6.84
N GLY A 97 -9.70 -0.47 -7.18
CA GLY A 97 -10.00 0.81 -6.52
C GLY A 97 -9.60 0.83 -5.04
N ILE A 98 -8.47 0.22 -4.67
CA ILE A 98 -7.96 0.23 -3.30
C ILE A 98 -7.54 1.66 -2.92
N ILE A 99 -8.03 2.12 -1.77
CA ILE A 99 -7.76 3.45 -1.22
C ILE A 99 -6.44 3.42 -0.44
N ALA A 100 -5.46 4.25 -0.82
CA ALA A 100 -4.27 4.50 -0.02
C ALA A 100 -4.56 5.59 1.03
N SER A 101 -4.41 5.24 2.31
CA SER A 101 -4.52 6.16 3.45
C SER A 101 -3.11 6.42 4.00
N VAL A 102 -2.53 7.54 3.57
CA VAL A 102 -1.12 7.91 3.80
C VAL A 102 -0.97 8.96 4.91
N GLN A 103 0.20 9.02 5.57
CA GLN A 103 0.50 9.95 6.66
C GLN A 103 1.72 10.81 6.30
N PRO A 104 1.54 11.94 5.59
CA PRO A 104 2.65 12.77 5.10
C PRO A 104 3.61 13.26 6.20
N GLY A 105 3.14 13.40 7.44
CA GLY A 105 3.98 13.76 8.57
C GLY A 105 5.08 12.73 8.87
N PHE A 106 4.92 11.47 8.47
CA PHE A 106 5.94 10.45 8.66
C PHE A 106 7.16 10.69 7.77
N ASP A 107 6.95 11.18 6.55
CA ASP A 107 8.08 11.52 5.71
C ASP A 107 8.79 12.78 6.23
N ALA A 108 8.03 13.79 6.67
CA ALA A 108 8.62 14.98 7.30
C ALA A 108 9.47 14.66 8.55
N GLU A 109 9.06 13.65 9.34
CA GLU A 109 9.74 13.26 10.58
C GLU A 109 10.86 12.22 10.35
N TRP A 110 10.67 11.28 9.42
CA TRP A 110 11.54 10.09 9.28
C TRP A 110 12.19 9.91 7.91
N GLY A 111 11.75 10.68 6.91
CA GLY A 111 12.30 10.71 5.56
C GLY A 111 13.58 11.53 5.45
N GLY A 112 14.00 11.79 4.21
CA GLY A 112 15.23 12.52 3.91
C GLY A 112 16.51 11.68 3.97
N PRO A 113 17.64 12.20 3.44
CA PRO A 113 18.86 11.45 3.18
C PRO A 113 19.60 10.97 4.45
N SER A 114 19.31 11.58 5.60
CA SER A 114 19.83 11.20 6.92
C SER A 114 18.75 10.72 7.87
N GLY A 115 17.51 10.55 7.39
CA GLY A 115 16.37 10.13 8.19
C GLY A 115 16.37 8.63 8.50
N THR A 116 15.42 8.22 9.33
CA THR A 116 15.27 6.81 9.72
C THR A 116 15.06 5.92 8.49
N TYR A 117 14.33 6.36 7.47
CA TYR A 117 14.13 5.56 6.26
C TYR A 117 15.43 5.31 5.51
N ALA A 118 16.31 6.31 5.37
CA ALA A 118 17.61 6.15 4.72
C ALA A 118 18.52 5.19 5.48
N VAL A 119 18.51 5.24 6.82
CA VAL A 119 19.29 4.30 7.66
C VAL A 119 18.79 2.88 7.52
N ARG A 120 17.47 2.68 7.55
CA ARG A 120 16.84 1.35 7.56
C ARG A 120 16.82 0.68 6.20
N LEU A 121 16.76 1.45 5.12
CA LEU A 121 16.48 0.93 3.79
C LEU A 121 17.54 1.29 2.74
N GLY A 122 18.55 2.08 3.14
CA GLY A 122 19.62 2.53 2.27
C GLY A 122 19.27 3.74 1.40
N ALA A 123 20.28 4.26 0.70
CA ALA A 123 20.20 5.50 -0.09
C ALA A 123 19.35 5.40 -1.38
N ALA A 124 18.87 4.22 -1.74
CA ALA A 124 18.12 3.97 -2.98
C ALA A 124 16.60 4.17 -2.86
N GLN A 125 16.11 4.70 -1.73
CA GLN A 125 14.67 4.81 -1.49
C GLN A 125 14.00 5.88 -2.36
N PRO A 126 12.77 5.62 -2.84
CA PRO A 126 11.95 6.65 -3.47
C PRO A 126 11.57 7.69 -2.43
N ASP A 127 12.13 8.88 -2.57
CA ASP A 127 11.85 10.06 -1.75
C ASP A 127 10.34 10.43 -1.81
N GLN A 128 9.69 10.50 -0.65
CA GLN A 128 8.26 10.82 -0.50
C GLN A 128 8.04 12.22 0.11
N SER A 129 9.06 13.10 0.07
CA SER A 129 9.02 14.43 0.67
C SER A 129 7.85 15.28 0.17
N PRO A 130 7.19 16.05 1.06
CA PRO A 130 6.20 17.04 0.65
C PRO A 130 6.75 17.96 -0.46
N GLY A 131 6.10 17.95 -1.64
CA GLY A 131 6.51 18.77 -2.79
C GLY A 131 7.39 18.07 -3.83
N ARG A 132 7.80 16.82 -3.60
CA ARG A 132 8.36 15.99 -4.67
C ARG A 132 7.27 15.56 -5.64
N ALA A 133 7.65 15.20 -6.86
CA ALA A 133 6.76 14.52 -7.80
C ALA A 133 6.37 13.14 -7.23
N LEU A 134 5.40 13.11 -6.32
CA LEU A 134 4.63 11.92 -6.03
C LEU A 134 3.97 11.46 -7.33
N SER A 135 3.60 10.18 -7.40
CA SER A 135 2.62 9.71 -8.38
C SER A 135 1.48 10.72 -8.43
N GLN A 136 1.33 11.35 -9.59
CA GLN A 136 0.42 12.48 -9.75
C GLN A 136 -0.98 11.99 -9.37
N CYS A 137 -1.69 12.69 -8.49
CA CYS A 137 -3.08 12.33 -8.19
C CYS A 137 -3.88 12.41 -9.50
N TRP A 138 -4.23 11.26 -10.07
CA TRP A 138 -4.89 11.22 -11.37
C TRP A 138 -6.38 11.49 -11.28
N ARG A 139 -7.03 11.07 -10.19
CA ARG A 139 -8.45 11.35 -9.97
C ARG A 139 -8.79 11.31 -8.49
N THR A 140 -9.48 12.34 -8.01
CA THR A 140 -10.11 12.34 -6.69
C THR A 140 -11.63 12.30 -6.85
N VAL A 141 -12.30 11.36 -6.18
CA VAL A 141 -13.76 11.25 -6.19
C VAL A 141 -14.32 11.38 -4.78
N ARG A 142 -15.29 12.29 -4.60
CA ARG A 142 -16.01 12.48 -3.34
C ARG A 142 -17.51 12.38 -3.58
N ARG A 143 -18.16 11.40 -2.94
CA ARG A 143 -19.61 11.15 -3.07
C ARG A 143 -20.09 10.99 -4.53
N GLY A 144 -19.30 10.28 -5.34
CA GLY A 144 -19.60 10.06 -6.76
C GLY A 144 -19.20 11.23 -7.68
N ASN A 145 -18.78 12.37 -7.14
CA ASN A 145 -18.32 13.50 -7.94
C ASN A 145 -16.80 13.47 -8.08
N VAL A 146 -16.32 13.59 -9.31
CA VAL A 146 -14.91 13.86 -9.59
C VAL A 146 -14.61 15.29 -9.14
N ILE A 147 -13.75 15.44 -8.15
CA ILE A 147 -13.35 16.74 -7.60
C ILE A 147 -11.93 17.14 -8.02
N HIS A 148 -11.18 16.22 -8.62
CA HIS A 148 -9.90 16.46 -9.28
C HIS A 148 -9.68 15.37 -10.33
N ASP A 149 -9.18 15.73 -11.51
CA ASP A 149 -8.84 14.82 -12.61
C ASP A 149 -7.60 15.37 -13.35
N SER A 150 -6.57 14.55 -13.53
CA SER A 150 -5.36 14.95 -14.26
C SER A 150 -5.46 14.72 -15.77
N GLY A 151 -6.51 14.05 -16.25
CA GLY A 151 -6.65 13.65 -17.65
C GLY A 151 -5.75 12.48 -18.07
N ALA A 152 -4.97 11.89 -17.14
CA ALA A 152 -4.04 10.81 -17.44
C ALA A 152 -4.72 9.45 -17.73
N LEU A 153 -6.05 9.36 -17.57
CA LEU A 153 -6.86 8.16 -17.79
C LEU A 153 -7.74 8.26 -19.06
N GLY A 154 -7.53 9.30 -19.89
CA GLY A 154 -8.30 9.59 -21.10
C GLY A 154 -7.63 9.12 -22.38
#